data_AF-A0A1Z1WS17-F1
#
_entry.id   AF-A0A1Z1WS17-F1
#
_cell.length_a   1.000
_cell.length_b   1.000
_cell.length_c   1.000
_cell.angle_alpha   90.00
_cell.angle_beta   90.00
_cell.angle_gamma   90.00
#
_symmetry.space_group_name_H-M   'P 1'
#
loop_
_entity.id
_entity.type
_entity.pdbx_description
1 polymer ?
#
loop_
_entity_poly.entity_id
_entity_poly.type
_entity_poly.pdbx_seq_one_letter_code
_entity_poly.pdbx_strand_id
1 'polypeptide(L)'
;MAHPDRALTSVHDLLAPGGLFAVVELDDFPRFLPADAPEHRPGLEERCHRATDGFHAEHVPHRGADWGPMLSAAGFTVEDRRTLTVDIPGDRSEAIGRYAHGRLRRVRGTAAPALSPEDLAALDELLDTASPYSILRRDDLAVRTERTVWAARRA
;
A
#
# COMPACT_ATOMS: atom_id res chain seq x y z
N MET A 1 7.47 2.11 -11.07
CA MET A 1 8.75 2.48 -11.73
C MET A 1 8.74 1.85 -13.11
N ALA A 2 8.94 2.62 -14.18
CA ALA A 2 8.75 2.09 -15.56
C ALA A 2 9.87 1.14 -16.01
N HIS A 3 11.10 1.36 -15.54
CA HIS A 3 12.28 0.54 -15.85
C HIS A 3 13.11 0.31 -14.57
N PRO A 4 12.66 -0.62 -13.71
CA PRO A 4 13.32 -0.86 -12.43
C PRO A 4 14.75 -1.36 -12.58
N ASP A 5 15.02 -2.20 -13.57
CA ASP A 5 16.37 -2.64 -13.95
C ASP A 5 17.35 -1.47 -14.12
N ARG A 6 16.99 -0.46 -14.92
CA ARG A 6 17.87 0.69 -15.19
C ARG A 6 18.10 1.54 -13.96
N ALA A 7 17.06 1.72 -13.14
CA ALA A 7 17.15 2.47 -11.91
C ALA A 7 18.09 1.77 -10.91
N LEU A 8 17.97 0.45 -10.76
CA LEU A 8 18.84 -0.33 -9.88
C LEU A 8 20.31 -0.27 -10.32
N THR A 9 20.60 -0.44 -11.62
CA THR A 9 21.97 -0.29 -12.14
C THR A 9 22.52 1.11 -11.91
N SER A 10 21.70 2.15 -12.11
CA SER A 10 22.13 3.54 -11.87
C SER A 10 22.47 3.78 -10.40
N VAL A 11 21.69 3.23 -9.47
CA VAL A 11 21.98 3.31 -8.02
C VAL A 11 23.26 2.53 -7.69
N HIS A 12 23.46 1.35 -8.27
CA HIS A 12 24.68 0.58 -8.10
C HIS A 12 25.91 1.39 -8.52
N ASP A 13 25.89 2.03 -9.68
CA ASP A 13 27.04 2.77 -10.19
C ASP A 13 27.35 4.05 -9.40
N LEU A 14 26.36 4.60 -8.72
CA LEU A 14 26.52 5.78 -7.85
C LEU A 14 27.06 5.45 -6.45
N LEU A 15 26.90 4.23 -5.97
CA LEU A 15 27.33 3.84 -4.63
C LEU A 15 28.84 3.58 -4.58
N ALA A 16 29.48 3.96 -3.46
CA ALA A 16 30.85 3.55 -3.17
C ALA A 16 30.91 2.02 -2.97
N PRO A 17 32.06 1.36 -3.21
CA PRO A 17 32.26 -0.03 -2.83
C PRO A 17 31.92 -0.25 -1.34
N GLY A 18 31.19 -1.32 -1.03
CA GLY A 18 30.66 -1.61 0.30
C GLY A 18 29.39 -0.84 0.70
N GLY A 19 28.90 0.08 -0.16
CA GLY A 19 27.70 0.87 0.09
C GLY A 19 26.42 0.03 0.18
N LEU A 20 25.54 0.40 1.10
CA LEU A 20 24.27 -0.29 1.34
C LEU A 20 23.13 0.41 0.58
N PHE A 21 22.34 -0.38 -0.13
CA PHE A 21 21.06 0.03 -0.71
C PHE A 21 19.91 -0.74 -0.05
N ALA A 22 18.95 -0.01 0.52
CA ALA A 22 17.74 -0.57 1.08
C ALA A 22 16.56 -0.30 0.15
N VAL A 23 15.90 -1.36 -0.33
CA VAL A 23 14.64 -1.27 -1.08
C VAL A 23 13.51 -1.63 -0.12
N VAL A 24 12.51 -0.76 -0.02
CA VAL A 24 11.31 -0.97 0.79
C VAL A 24 10.10 -0.95 -0.14
N GLU A 25 9.50 -2.11 -0.36
CA GLU A 25 8.28 -2.23 -1.16
C GLU A 25 7.07 -2.32 -0.22
N LEU A 26 5.98 -1.69 -0.63
CA LEU A 26 4.70 -1.83 0.04
C LEU A 26 3.94 -3.01 -0.60
N ASP A 27 3.74 -4.09 0.15
CA ASP A 27 3.16 -5.32 -0.38
C ASP A 27 1.69 -5.08 -0.78
N ASP A 28 0.94 -4.33 0.04
CA ASP A 28 -0.39 -3.85 -0.33
C ASP A 28 -0.74 -2.47 0.27
N PHE A 29 -1.75 -1.81 -0.29
CA PHE A 29 -2.36 -0.61 0.26
C PHE A 29 -2.75 -0.90 1.73
N PRO A 30 -2.53 0.04 2.66
CA PRO A 30 -2.88 -0.18 4.05
C PRO A 30 -4.38 -0.33 4.25
N ARG A 31 -4.74 -1.06 5.31
CA ARG A 31 -6.11 -1.30 5.75
C ARG A 31 -6.36 -0.46 7.00
N PHE A 32 -7.53 0.17 7.06
CA PHE A 32 -7.89 1.15 8.07
C PHE A 32 -9.09 0.73 8.91
N LEU A 33 -10.15 0.22 8.27
CA LEU A 33 -11.42 -0.10 8.89
C LEU A 33 -11.37 -1.45 9.61
N PRO A 34 -12.02 -1.58 10.78
CA PRO A 34 -12.36 -2.89 11.33
C PRO A 34 -13.05 -3.79 10.30
N ALA A 35 -12.90 -5.10 10.42
CA ALA A 35 -13.43 -6.05 9.43
C ALA A 35 -14.96 -6.02 9.34
N ASP A 36 -15.64 -5.63 10.40
CA ASP A 36 -17.08 -5.46 10.52
C ASP A 36 -17.57 -4.05 10.14
N ALA A 37 -16.66 -3.14 9.76
CA ALA A 37 -16.99 -1.78 9.37
C ALA A 37 -17.06 -1.57 7.84
N PRO A 38 -17.91 -0.64 7.37
CA PRO A 38 -19.00 -0.02 8.15
C PRO A 38 -20.10 -1.05 8.47
N GLU A 39 -20.86 -0.83 9.54
CA GLU A 39 -21.84 -1.80 10.08
C GLU A 39 -22.84 -2.31 9.03
N HIS A 40 -23.23 -1.44 8.09
CA HIS A 40 -24.18 -1.76 7.03
C HIS A 40 -23.53 -2.46 5.81
N ARG A 41 -22.19 -2.49 5.72
CA ARG A 41 -21.39 -3.14 4.67
C ARG A 41 -20.08 -3.74 5.23
N PRO A 42 -20.13 -4.70 6.18
CA PRO A 42 -18.92 -5.31 6.73
C PRO A 42 -18.00 -5.85 5.63
N GLY A 43 -16.68 -5.68 5.79
CA GLY A 43 -15.68 -6.07 4.80
C GLY A 43 -15.62 -5.18 3.55
N LEU A 44 -16.17 -3.96 3.60
CA LEU A 44 -16.16 -3.03 2.46
C LEU A 44 -14.75 -2.74 1.97
N GLU A 45 -13.83 -2.41 2.88
CA GLU A 45 -12.45 -2.09 2.52
C GLU A 45 -11.79 -3.24 1.76
N GLU A 46 -11.93 -4.47 2.26
CA GLU A 46 -11.39 -5.68 1.64
C GLU A 46 -11.95 -5.91 0.22
N ARG A 47 -13.24 -5.64 0.00
CA ARG A 47 -13.82 -5.68 -1.36
C ARG A 47 -13.25 -4.57 -2.25
N CYS A 48 -13.00 -3.38 -1.70
CA CYS A 48 -12.38 -2.29 -2.43
C CYS A 48 -10.95 -2.63 -2.87
N HIS A 49 -10.14 -3.23 -1.99
CA HIS A 49 -8.79 -3.70 -2.34
C HIS A 49 -8.84 -4.73 -3.48
N ARG A 50 -9.68 -5.75 -3.35
CA ARG A 50 -9.82 -6.79 -4.39
C ARG A 50 -10.25 -6.23 -5.73
N ALA A 51 -11.15 -5.24 -5.73
CA ALA A 51 -11.58 -4.54 -6.94
C ALA A 51 -10.43 -3.76 -7.63
N THR A 52 -9.33 -3.48 -6.94
CA THR A 52 -8.14 -2.85 -7.52
C THR A 52 -7.09 -3.83 -8.04
N ASP A 53 -7.17 -5.12 -7.73
CA ASP A 53 -6.13 -6.11 -8.08
C ASP A 53 -5.87 -6.19 -9.59
N GLY A 54 -6.94 -6.22 -10.39
CA GLY A 54 -6.84 -6.23 -11.85
C GLY A 54 -6.17 -4.98 -12.42
N PHE A 55 -6.50 -3.80 -11.88
CA PHE A 55 -5.87 -2.55 -12.30
C PHE A 55 -4.38 -2.50 -11.94
N HIS A 56 -4.00 -2.99 -10.76
CA HIS A 56 -2.61 -3.01 -10.33
C HIS A 56 -1.74 -3.95 -11.17
N ALA A 57 -2.27 -5.12 -11.55
CA ALA A 57 -1.57 -6.05 -12.44
C ALA A 57 -1.24 -5.40 -13.79
N GLU A 58 -2.13 -4.55 -14.33
CA GLU A 58 -1.94 -3.90 -15.62
C GLU A 58 -1.03 -2.67 -15.55
N HIS A 59 -1.11 -1.86 -14.49
CA HIS A 59 -0.47 -0.53 -14.43
C HIS A 59 0.79 -0.48 -13.59
N VAL A 60 1.00 -1.46 -12.70
CA VAL A 60 2.18 -1.54 -11.83
C VAL A 60 2.66 -2.99 -11.76
N PRO A 61 3.16 -3.57 -12.87
CA PRO A 61 3.46 -5.01 -12.97
C PRO A 61 4.58 -5.49 -12.02
N HIS A 62 5.35 -4.55 -11.47
CA HIS A 62 6.42 -4.85 -10.51
C HIS A 62 5.98 -4.69 -9.04
N ARG A 63 4.72 -4.31 -8.79
CA ARG A 63 4.19 -4.23 -7.44
C ARG A 63 4.13 -5.64 -6.84
N GLY A 64 4.71 -5.82 -5.66
CA GLY A 64 4.85 -7.14 -5.05
C GLY A 64 5.83 -8.07 -5.76
N ALA A 65 6.65 -7.56 -6.69
CA ALA A 65 7.73 -8.34 -7.28
C ALA A 65 8.79 -8.72 -6.23
N ASP A 66 9.42 -9.88 -6.44
CA ASP A 66 10.63 -10.19 -5.70
C ASP A 66 11.78 -9.33 -6.24
N TRP A 67 12.16 -8.31 -5.48
CA TRP A 67 13.26 -7.41 -5.83
C TRP A 67 14.63 -8.09 -5.72
N GLY A 68 14.74 -9.24 -5.04
CA GLY A 68 16.00 -9.95 -4.82
C GLY A 68 16.73 -10.28 -6.13
N PRO A 69 16.11 -11.03 -7.06
CA PRO A 69 16.69 -11.31 -8.37
C PRO A 69 17.06 -10.06 -9.17
N MET A 70 16.27 -8.98 -9.08
CA MET A 70 16.52 -7.74 -9.81
C MET A 70 17.73 -6.98 -9.25
N LEU A 71 17.88 -6.96 -7.92
CA LEU A 71 19.05 -6.40 -7.25
C LEU A 71 20.32 -7.17 -7.61
N SER A 72 20.26 -8.50 -7.59
CA SER A 72 21.39 -9.35 -8.02
C SER A 72 21.76 -9.13 -9.49
N ALA A 73 20.77 -9.00 -10.37
CA ALA A 73 21.01 -8.71 -11.79
C ALA A 73 21.65 -7.34 -12.02
N ALA A 74 21.41 -6.38 -11.13
CA ALA A 74 22.05 -5.06 -11.14
C ALA A 74 23.46 -5.05 -10.51
N GLY A 75 23.97 -6.19 -10.03
CA GLY A 75 25.31 -6.33 -9.47
C GLY A 75 25.40 -6.22 -7.94
N PHE A 76 24.28 -6.07 -7.24
CA PHE A 76 24.28 -6.08 -5.78
C PHE A 76 24.38 -7.49 -5.19
N THR A 77 24.98 -7.60 -4.02
CA THR A 77 24.83 -8.76 -3.14
C THR A 77 23.67 -8.53 -2.19
N VAL A 78 22.58 -9.30 -2.29
CA VAL A 78 21.46 -9.22 -1.34
C VAL A 78 21.87 -9.89 -0.03
N GLU A 79 21.96 -9.12 1.06
CA GLU A 79 22.42 -9.59 2.37
C GLU A 79 21.27 -10.02 3.28
N ASP A 80 20.11 -9.38 3.17
CA ASP A 80 18.95 -9.70 3.99
C ASP A 80 17.63 -9.34 3.28
N ARG A 81 16.57 -10.05 3.64
CA ARG A 81 15.19 -9.76 3.25
C ARG A 81 14.28 -9.93 4.45
N ARG A 82 13.51 -8.89 4.78
CA ARG A 82 12.58 -8.90 5.91
C ARG A 82 11.21 -8.40 5.52
N THR A 83 10.17 -9.08 5.99
CA THR A 83 8.80 -8.56 5.96
C THR A 83 8.50 -7.91 7.29
N LEU A 84 8.06 -6.65 7.24
CA LEU A 84 7.69 -5.85 8.39
C LEU A 84 6.18 -5.71 8.43
N THR A 85 5.55 -6.29 9.46
CA THR A 85 4.15 -6.04 9.76
C THR A 85 4.04 -4.73 10.55
N VAL A 86 3.31 -3.78 9.99
CA VAL A 86 3.00 -2.50 10.63
C VAL A 86 1.56 -2.56 11.10
N ASP A 87 1.38 -2.52 12.41
CA ASP A 87 0.08 -2.38 13.06
C ASP A 87 0.15 -1.20 14.03
N ILE A 88 -0.47 -0.09 13.63
CA ILE A 88 -0.55 1.13 14.44
C ILE A 88 -1.99 1.27 14.90
N PRO A 89 -2.30 1.01 16.18
CA PRO A 89 -3.64 1.25 16.71
C PRO A 89 -3.93 2.75 16.65
N GLY A 90 -5.12 3.12 16.16
CA GLY A 90 -5.53 4.51 16.18
C GLY A 90 -6.26 4.81 17.47
N ASP A 91 -5.52 5.34 18.43
CA ASP A 91 -6.07 5.99 19.62
C ASP A 91 -6.69 7.35 19.21
N ARG A 92 -7.71 7.33 18.35
CA ARG A 92 -8.40 8.52 17.80
C ARG A 92 -7.47 9.50 17.07
N SER A 93 -6.45 8.99 16.42
CA SER A 93 -5.45 9.84 15.73
C SER A 93 -6.04 10.49 14.48
N GLU A 94 -6.20 11.81 14.49
CA GLU A 94 -6.60 12.60 13.31
C GLU A 94 -5.65 12.39 12.12
N ALA A 95 -4.38 12.05 12.38
CA ALA A 95 -3.41 11.73 11.34
C ALA A 95 -3.77 10.42 10.61
N ILE A 96 -4.25 9.41 11.34
CA ILE A 96 -4.73 8.15 10.75
C ILE A 96 -5.99 8.41 9.93
N GLY A 97 -6.93 9.21 10.45
CA GLY A 97 -8.14 9.59 9.69
C GLY A 97 -7.82 10.28 8.36
N ARG A 98 -6.94 11.29 8.37
CA ARG A 98 -6.49 11.98 7.14
C ARG A 98 -5.75 11.03 6.19
N TYR A 99 -4.94 10.13 6.72
CA TYR A 99 -4.22 9.15 5.92
C TYR A 99 -5.19 8.15 5.25
N ALA A 100 -6.14 7.61 6.02
CA ALA A 100 -7.17 6.71 5.54
C ALA A 100 -8.03 7.36 4.44
N HIS A 101 -8.51 8.59 4.68
CA HIS A 101 -9.29 9.35 3.69
C HIS A 101 -8.53 9.53 2.37
N GLY A 102 -7.27 9.98 2.43
CA GLY A 102 -6.45 10.18 1.24
C GLY A 102 -6.17 8.88 0.47
N ARG A 103 -6.02 7.75 1.17
CA ARG A 103 -5.78 6.44 0.55
C ARG A 103 -7.06 5.86 -0.05
N LEU A 104 -8.15 5.83 0.70
CA LEU A 104 -9.43 5.30 0.22
C LEU A 104 -10.01 6.13 -0.92
N ARG A 105 -9.77 7.45 -0.99
CA ARG A 105 -10.11 8.24 -2.20
C ARG A 105 -9.42 7.75 -3.47
N ARG A 106 -8.16 7.30 -3.37
CA ARG A 106 -7.43 6.73 -4.52
C ARG A 106 -8.00 5.36 -4.88
N VAL A 107 -8.22 4.52 -3.88
CA VAL A 107 -8.85 3.19 -4.06
C VAL A 107 -10.20 3.33 -4.74
N ARG A 108 -11.05 4.25 -4.28
CA ARG A 108 -12.36 4.56 -4.91
C ARG A 108 -12.23 4.84 -6.40
N GLY A 109 -11.27 5.68 -6.80
CA GLY A 109 -11.07 6.05 -8.20
C GLY A 109 -10.77 4.85 -9.10
N THR A 110 -10.04 3.86 -8.57
CA THR A 110 -9.67 2.63 -9.29
C THR A 110 -10.74 1.54 -9.19
N ALA A 111 -11.33 1.37 -8.01
CA ALA A 111 -12.25 0.28 -7.70
C ALA A 111 -13.67 0.50 -8.25
N ALA A 112 -14.09 1.76 -8.44
CA ALA A 112 -15.47 2.12 -8.80
C ALA A 112 -16.08 1.30 -9.97
N PRO A 113 -15.36 0.98 -11.07
CA PRO A 113 -15.92 0.18 -12.16
C PRO A 113 -16.25 -1.27 -11.80
N ALA A 114 -15.63 -1.80 -10.75
CA ALA A 114 -15.74 -3.21 -10.33
C ALA A 114 -16.51 -3.39 -9.01
N LEU A 115 -16.93 -2.31 -8.35
CA LEU A 115 -17.74 -2.36 -7.12
C LEU A 115 -19.23 -2.47 -7.43
N SER A 116 -19.98 -3.12 -6.52
CA SER A 116 -21.44 -3.06 -6.57
C SER A 116 -21.92 -1.64 -6.25
N PRO A 117 -23.11 -1.23 -6.71
CA PRO A 117 -23.68 0.08 -6.38
C PRO A 117 -23.75 0.34 -4.87
N GLU A 118 -24.05 -0.68 -4.07
CA GLU A 118 -24.15 -0.59 -2.61
C GLU A 118 -22.77 -0.39 -1.96
N ASP A 119 -21.73 -1.06 -2.46
CA ASP A 119 -20.36 -0.85 -1.97
C ASP A 119 -19.83 0.53 -2.36
N LEU A 120 -20.11 0.97 -3.59
CA LEU A 120 -19.70 2.30 -4.03
C LEU A 120 -20.41 3.39 -3.22
N ALA A 121 -21.71 3.25 -2.95
CA ALA A 121 -22.46 4.18 -2.12
C ALA A 121 -21.92 4.25 -0.68
N ALA A 122 -21.63 3.10 -0.06
CA ALA A 122 -21.04 3.07 1.28
C ALA A 122 -19.62 3.67 1.32
N LEU A 123 -18.82 3.42 0.28
CA LEU A 123 -17.50 4.04 0.16
C LEU A 123 -17.62 5.57 -0.03
N ASP A 124 -18.60 6.03 -0.81
CA ASP A 124 -18.86 7.45 -1.04
C ASP A 124 -19.28 8.15 0.25
N GLU A 125 -20.16 7.54 1.04
CA GLU A 125 -20.58 8.06 2.33
C GLU A 125 -19.42 8.19 3.32
N LEU A 126 -18.52 7.19 3.37
CA LEU A 126 -17.30 7.23 4.19
C LEU A 126 -16.34 8.33 3.75
N LEU A 127 -16.27 8.63 2.44
CA LEU A 127 -15.33 9.61 1.88
C LEU A 127 -15.89 11.03 1.85
N ASP A 128 -17.20 11.21 1.97
CA ASP A 128 -17.82 12.51 2.12
C ASP A 128 -17.43 13.12 3.46
N THR A 129 -16.78 14.28 3.43
CA THR A 129 -16.36 15.01 4.63
C THR A 129 -17.53 15.68 5.36
N ALA A 130 -18.65 15.91 4.66
CA ALA A 130 -19.87 16.44 5.24
C ALA A 130 -20.74 15.36 5.90
N SER A 131 -20.54 14.08 5.52
CA SER A 131 -21.29 12.96 6.09
C SER A 131 -21.05 12.80 7.59
N PRO A 132 -22.09 12.47 8.39
CA PRO A 132 -21.90 12.08 9.79
C PRO A 132 -21.11 10.78 9.93
N TYR A 133 -21.12 9.91 8.90
CA TYR A 133 -20.39 8.65 8.86
C TYR A 133 -19.00 8.77 8.23
N SER A 134 -18.54 9.99 7.94
CA SER A 134 -17.23 10.24 7.34
C SER A 134 -16.12 9.52 8.10
N ILE A 135 -15.17 8.93 7.36
CA ILE A 135 -13.99 8.27 7.95
C ILE A 135 -13.16 9.21 8.82
N LEU A 136 -13.24 10.53 8.58
CA LEU A 136 -12.57 11.55 9.40
C LEU A 136 -13.16 11.70 10.80
N ARG A 137 -14.33 11.12 11.07
CA ARG A 137 -15.04 11.17 12.36
C ARG A 137 -14.94 9.87 13.15
N ARG A 138 -14.36 8.84 12.56
CA ARG A 138 -14.19 7.53 13.17
C ARG A 138 -13.05 7.55 14.18
N ASP A 139 -13.23 6.82 15.26
CA ASP A 139 -12.28 6.72 16.36
C ASP A 139 -11.70 5.31 16.53
N ASP A 140 -12.07 4.39 15.62
CA ASP A 140 -11.73 2.97 15.60
C ASP A 140 -10.79 2.57 14.44
N LEU A 141 -10.18 3.57 13.79
CA LEU A 141 -9.26 3.33 12.69
C LEU A 141 -7.91 2.81 13.20
N ALA A 142 -7.28 1.94 12.44
CA ALA A 142 -5.89 1.55 12.63
C ALA A 142 -5.10 1.74 11.33
N VAL A 143 -3.78 1.57 11.34
CA VAL A 143 -3.00 1.40 10.11
C VAL A 143 -2.40 0.01 10.11
N ARG A 144 -2.92 -0.86 9.24
CA ARG A 144 -2.44 -2.23 9.06
C ARG A 144 -1.85 -2.39 7.67
N THR A 145 -0.56 -2.72 7.57
CA THR A 145 0.11 -2.93 6.29
C THR A 145 1.35 -3.79 6.46
N GLU A 146 1.82 -4.38 5.37
CA GLU A 146 3.07 -5.13 5.32
C GLU A 146 4.02 -4.46 4.34
N ARG A 147 5.32 -4.53 4.66
CA ARG A 147 6.39 -4.04 3.80
C ARG A 147 7.50 -5.06 3.73
N THR A 148 7.91 -5.40 2.52
CA THR A 148 9.12 -6.20 2.33
C THR A 148 10.31 -5.26 2.11
N VAL A 149 11.39 -5.55 2.83
CA VAL A 149 12.65 -4.80 2.80
C VAL A 149 13.75 -5.71 2.32
N TRP A 150 14.53 -5.26 1.34
CA TRP A 150 15.77 -5.89 0.91
C TRP A 150 16.94 -4.99 1.28
N ALA A 151 17.96 -5.57 1.91
CA ALA A 151 19.25 -4.94 2.15
C ALA A 151 20.25 -5.52 1.15
N ALA A 152 20.80 -4.68 0.28
CA ALA A 152 21.70 -5.11 -0.78
C ALA A 152 22.97 -4.26 -0.79
N ARG A 153 24.13 -4.91 -0.85
CA ARG A 153 25.44 -4.25 -0.79
C ARG A 153 26.08 -4.23 -2.16
N ARG A 154 26.70 -3.10 -2.50
CA ARG A 154 27.61 -3.02 -3.63
C ARG A 154 28.94 -3.67 -3.23
N ALA A 155 29.30 -4.76 -3.90
CA ALA A 155 30.57 -5.43 -3.67
C ALA A 155 31.76 -4.54 -4.05
#